data_AF-A0A3D5Q1J0-F1
#
_entry.id   AF-A0A3D5Q1J0-F1
#
_cell.length_a   1.000
_cell.length_b   1.000
_cell.length_c   1.000
_cell.angle_alpha   90.00
_cell.angle_beta   90.00
_cell.angle_gamma   90.00
#
_symmetry.space_group_name_H-M   'P 1'
#
loop_
_entity.id
_entity.type
_entity.pdbx_description
1 polymer ?
#
loop_
_entity_poly.entity_id
_entity_poly.type
_entity_poly.pdbx_seq_one_letter_code
_entity_poly.pdbx_strand_id
1 'polypeptide(L)' 'SARLPERLAGVRDSEDRMAAYSFTRQVAGLRPLLSAFLEDLLSADVFSTPALVRGAYFTSVLQEGVPEDPFVAAAAASY' A
#
# COMPACT_ATOMS: atom_id res chain seq x y z
N SER A 1 -5.15 13.08 -3.20
CA SER A 1 -4.83 12.86 -4.63
C SER A 1 -3.80 13.84 -5.20
N ALA A 2 -3.64 15.05 -4.65
CA ALA A 2 -2.76 16.09 -5.22
C ALA A 2 -1.28 15.68 -5.46
N ARG A 3 -0.72 14.75 -4.68
CA ARG A 3 0.68 14.32 -4.81
C ARG A 3 0.90 13.15 -5.79
N LEU A 4 -0.15 12.48 -6.27
CA LEU A 4 0.00 11.34 -7.17
C LEU A 4 0.62 11.74 -8.52
N PRO A 5 0.18 12.84 -9.18
CA PRO A 5 0.82 13.29 -10.42
C PRO A 5 2.31 13.59 -10.25
N GLU A 6 2.70 14.25 -9.15
CA GLU A 6 4.10 14.54 -8.82
C GLU A 6 4.92 13.25 -8.63
N ARG A 7 4.35 12.24 -7.97
CA ARG A 7 5.01 10.94 -7.76
C ARG A 7 5.16 10.17 -9.07
N LEU A 8 4.13 10.14 -9.92
CA LEU A 8 4.17 9.46 -11.21
C LEU A 8 5.14 10.13 -12.19
N ALA A 9 5.33 11.46 -12.10
CA ALA A 9 6.31 12.19 -12.89
C ALA A 9 7.77 11.79 -12.57
N GLY A 10 8.04 11.32 -11.35
CA GLY A 10 9.34 10.80 -10.94
C GLY A 10 9.62 9.35 -11.36
N VAL A 11 8.59 8.59 -11.77
CA VAL A 11 8.74 7.19 -12.20
C VAL A 11 9.19 7.15 -13.65
N ARG A 12 10.40 6.64 -13.90
CA ARG A 12 11.03 6.65 -15.23
C ARG A 12 10.46 5.58 -16.15
N ASP A 13 10.27 4.38 -15.62
CA ASP A 13 9.72 3.25 -16.37
C ASP A 13 8.20 3.39 -16.56
N SER A 14 7.71 3.06 -17.76
CA SER A 14 6.29 3.20 -18.10
C SER A 14 5.41 2.15 -17.45
N GLU A 15 5.91 0.92 -17.30
CA GLU A 15 5.18 -0.18 -16.69
C GLU A 15 5.02 0.07 -15.19
N ASP A 16 6.09 0.48 -14.51
CA ASP A 16 6.06 0.89 -13.11
C ASP A 16 5.08 2.03 -12.86
N ARG A 17 5.03 3.02 -13.77
CA ARG A 17 4.11 4.15 -13.67
C ARG A 17 2.66 3.70 -13.79
N MET A 18 2.36 2.78 -14.70
CA MET A 18 1.03 2.18 -14.84
C MET A 18 0.66 1.35 -13.62
N ALA A 19 1.59 0.55 -13.10
CA ALA A 19 1.39 -0.26 -11.90
C ALA A 19 1.09 0.62 -10.69
N ALA A 20 1.88 1.67 -10.45
CA ALA A 20 1.67 2.62 -9.36
C ALA A 20 0.31 3.35 -9.45
N TYR A 21 -0.08 3.74 -10.66
CA TYR A 21 -1.39 4.36 -10.90
C TYR A 21 -2.54 3.38 -10.63
N SER A 22 -2.44 2.16 -11.16
CA SER A 22 -3.43 1.09 -10.95
C SER A 22 -3.59 0.75 -9.47
N PHE A 23 -2.47 0.53 -8.76
CA PHE A 23 -2.45 0.26 -7.32
C PHE A 23 -3.15 1.37 -6.53
N THR A 24 -2.81 2.63 -6.80
CA THR A 24 -3.42 3.77 -6.10
C THR A 24 -4.94 3.80 -6.32
N ARG A 25 -5.41 3.47 -7.53
CA ARG A 25 -6.84 3.39 -7.84
C ARG A 25 -7.51 2.22 -7.14
N GLN A 26 -6.88 1.05 -7.11
CA GLN A 26 -7.39 -0.14 -6.43
C GLN A 26 -7.55 0.14 -4.93
N VAL A 27 -6.52 0.67 -4.27
CA VAL A 27 -6.58 1.02 -2.84
C VAL A 27 -7.63 2.10 -2.57
N ALA A 28 -7.73 3.13 -3.41
CA ALA A 28 -8.78 4.15 -3.27
C ALA A 28 -10.19 3.55 -3.43
N GLY A 29 -10.34 2.56 -4.30
CA GLY A 29 -11.59 1.82 -4.51
C GLY A 29 -12.04 1.00 -3.30
N LEU A 30 -11.13 0.64 -2.38
CA LEU A 30 -11.48 -0.08 -1.15
C LEU A 30 -12.18 0.81 -0.11
N ARG A 31 -12.05 2.14 -0.21
CA ARG A 31 -12.57 3.10 0.78
C ARG A 31 -14.03 2.83 1.19
N PRO A 32 -15.02 2.78 0.28
CA PRO A 32 -16.42 2.59 0.68
C PRO A 32 -16.66 1.26 1.42
N LEU A 33 -16.05 0.17 0.96
CA LEU A 33 -16.17 -1.15 1.59
C LEU A 33 -15.57 -1.16 3.01
N LEU A 34 -14.37 -0.59 3.15
CA LEU A 34 -13.69 -0.51 4.44
C LEU A 34 -14.42 0.41 5.41
N SER A 35 -14.99 1.52 4.92
CA SER A 35 -15.80 2.42 5.75
C SER A 35 -17.02 1.70 6.32
N ALA A 36 -17.81 1.04 5.47
CA ALA A 36 -18.99 0.29 5.92
C ALA A 36 -18.61 -0.81 6.92
N PHE A 37 -17.56 -1.58 6.62
CA PHE A 37 -17.09 -2.64 7.51
C PHE A 37 -16.65 -2.11 8.88
N LEU A 38 -15.89 -1.01 8.91
CA LEU A 38 -15.41 -0.41 10.15
C LEU A 38 -16.56 0.26 10.94
N GLU A 39 -17.52 0.87 10.26
CA GLU A 39 -18.73 1.42 10.89
C GLU A 39 -19.52 0.32 11.58
N ASP A 40 -19.75 -0.81 10.92
CA ASP A 40 -20.45 -1.96 11.49
C ASP A 40 -19.67 -2.55 12.67
N LEU A 41 -18.36 -2.76 12.52
CA LEU A 41 -17.52 -3.40 13.52
C LEU A 41 -17.28 -2.54 14.77
N LEU A 42 -17.20 -1.22 14.61
CA LEU A 42 -16.92 -0.27 15.69
C LEU A 42 -18.19 0.36 16.28
N SER A 43 -19.36 0.03 15.72
CA SER A 43 -20.64 0.49 16.25
C SER A 43 -20.82 0.05 17.70
N ALA A 44 -21.19 0.99 18.56
CA ALA A 44 -21.53 0.70 19.94
C ALA A 44 -23.04 0.51 20.07
N ASP A 45 -23.45 -0.64 20.58
CA ASP A 45 -24.83 -0.86 21.05
C ASP A 45 -25.06 -0.13 22.38
N VAL A 46 -26.33 0.10 22.74
CA VAL A 46 -26.80 0.70 24.00
C VAL A 46 -26.22 0.01 25.25
N PHE A 47 -25.78 -1.25 25.13
CA PHE A 47 -25.18 -2.02 26.21
C PHE A 47 -23.65 -2.12 26.14
N SER A 48 -23.00 -1.51 25.14
CA SER A 48 -21.55 -1.65 24.90
C SER A 48 -20.79 -0.34 25.08
N THR A 49 -19.52 -0.45 25.48
CA THR A 49 -18.59 0.69 25.48
C THR A 49 -17.99 0.85 24.09
N PRO A 50 -18.07 2.04 23.45
CA PRO A 50 -17.48 2.26 22.14
C PRO A 50 -15.99 1.97 22.10
N ALA A 51 -15.51 1.36 21.00
CA ALA A 51 -14.10 1.08 20.81
C ALA A 51 -13.29 2.37 20.62
N LEU A 52 -12.19 2.53 21.37
CA LEU A 52 -11.24 3.64 21.21
C LEU A 52 -10.26 3.35 20.06
N VAL A 53 -10.63 3.74 18.84
CA VAL A 53 -9.79 3.56 17.65
C VAL A 53 -8.55 4.47 17.71
N ARG A 54 -7.36 3.86 17.65
CA ARG A 54 -6.07 4.58 17.62
C ARG A 54 -5.45 4.70 16.22
N GLY A 55 -5.98 3.95 15.25
CA GLY A 55 -5.50 3.91 13.88
C GLY A 55 -5.78 2.56 13.24
N ALA A 56 -5.52 2.46 11.95
CA ALA A 56 -5.57 1.22 11.18
C ALA A 56 -4.22 0.98 10.51
N TYR A 57 -3.79 -0.28 10.44
CA TYR A 57 -2.56 -0.67 9.78
C TYR A 57 -2.89 -1.50 8.54
N PHE A 58 -2.26 -1.17 7.41
CA PHE A 58 -2.27 -2.00 6.21
C PHE A 58 -0.91 -2.68 6.12
N THR A 59 -0.90 -4.01 6.08
CA THR A 59 0.31 -4.81 5.95
C THR A 59 0.23 -5.65 4.69
N SER A 60 1.33 -5.68 3.93
CA SER A 60 1.53 -6.69 2.89
C SER A 60 2.27 -7.86 3.52
N VAL A 61 1.89 -9.08 3.15
CA VAL A 61 2.61 -10.31 3.54
C VAL A 61 3.78 -10.59 2.57
N LEU A 62 3.82 -9.91 1.42
CA LEU A 62 4.89 -10.05 0.46
C LEU A 62 6.17 -9.41 1.01
N GLN A 63 7.18 -10.24 1.27
CA GLN A 63 8.54 -9.79 1.59
C GLN A 63 9.39 -9.91 0.34
N GLU A 64 9.64 -8.79 -0.35
CA GLU A 64 10.71 -8.71 -1.36
C GLU A 64 12.02 -8.50 -0.62
N GLY A 65 12.60 -9.59 -0.15
CA GLY A 65 13.83 -9.61 0.62
C GLY A 65 14.74 -10.75 0.18
N VAL A 66 14.99 -10.87 -1.12
CA VAL A 66 16.25 -11.51 -1.54
C VAL A 66 17.32 -10.44 -1.34
N PRO A 67 18.33 -10.65 -0.47
CA PRO A 67 19.45 -9.75 -0.41
C PRO A 67 20.09 -9.71 -1.80
N GLU A 68 20.02 -8.58 -2.49
CA GLU A 68 20.92 -8.36 -3.62
C GLU A 68 22.33 -8.22 -3.03
N ASP A 69 23.19 -9.19 -3.32
CA ASP A 69 24.61 -9.07 -3.01
C ASP A 69 25.26 -8.24 -4.12
N PRO A 70 25.60 -6.95 -3.87
CA PRO A 70 26.22 -6.11 -4.88
C PRO A 70 27.58 -6.64 -5.32
N PHE A 71 28.23 -7.49 -4.51
CA PHE A 71 29.50 -8.13 -4.87
C PHE A 71 29.29 -9.24 -5.90
N VAL A 72 28.24 -10.07 -5.74
CA VAL A 72 27.88 -11.11 -6.72
C VAL A 72 27.46 -10.48 -8.04
N ALA A 73 26.67 -9.40 -8.01
CA ALA A 73 26.28 -8.66 -9.22
C ALA A 73 27.49 -8.05 -9.95
N ALA A 74 28.42 -7.43 -9.23
CA ALA A 74 29.63 -6.85 -9.82
C ALA A 74 30.60 -7.91 -10.37
N ALA A 75 30.73 -9.05 -9.69
CA ALA A 75 31.56 -10.16 -10.15
C ALA A 75 30.98 -10.80 -11.43
N ALA A 76 29.66 -10.98 -11.51
CA ALA A 76 28.98 -11.52 -12.69
C ALA A 76 29.05 -10.59 -13.90
N ALA A 77 29.06 -9.27 -13.70
CA ALA A 77 29.19 -8.28 -14.79
C ALA A 77 30.63 -8.17 -15.35
N SER A 78 31.61 -8.78 -14.68
CA SER A 78 33.02 -8.72 -15.04
C SER A 78 33.50 -9.97 -15.82
N TYR A 79 32.57 -10.85 -16.21
CA TYR A 79 32.80 -12.07 -17.00
C TYR A 79 31.98 -12.02 -18.29
#